data_AF-A0A4U9D097-F1
#
_entry.id   AF-A0A4U9D097-F1
#
_cell.length_a   1.000
_cell.length_b   1.000
_cell.length_c   1.000
_cell.angle_alpha   90.00
_cell.angle_beta   90.00
_cell.angle_gamma   90.00
#
_symmetry.space_group_name_H-M   'P 1'
#
loop_
_entity.id
_entity.type
_entity.pdbx_description
1 polymer ?
#
loop_
_entity_poly.entity_id
_entity_poly.type
_entity_poly.pdbx_seq_one_letter_code
_entity_poly.pdbx_strand_id
1 'polypeptide(L)'
;MTKRGVKDTNGFDILMGQFAHNVENIWGYNEVLLAGPKDYVKYTDGYQTRSHINFDEGTITVETIAVPIPPAVFVRPSSKRC
;
A
#
# COMPACT_ATOMS: atom_id res chain seq x y z
N MET A 1 35.01 12.01 13.93
CA MET A 1 33.70 11.36 14.14
C MET A 1 32.70 11.82 13.06
N THR A 2 32.26 10.88 12.22
CA THR A 2 30.88 10.71 11.69
C THR A 2 30.12 11.91 11.09
N LYS A 3 30.45 12.32 9.85
CA LYS A 3 29.60 13.22 9.01
C LYS A 3 28.77 12.52 7.91
N ARG A 4 28.89 11.19 7.73
CA ARG A 4 28.12 10.45 6.71
C ARG A 4 26.73 10.04 7.20
N GLY A 5 26.63 9.41 8.37
CA GLY A 5 25.36 8.88 8.87
C GLY A 5 24.22 9.91 9.07
N VAL A 6 24.54 11.19 9.29
CA VAL A 6 23.54 12.27 9.47
C VAL A 6 22.90 12.70 8.14
N LYS A 7 23.63 12.63 7.01
CA LYS A 7 23.05 12.94 5.69
C LYS A 7 22.09 11.85 5.24
N ASP A 8 22.43 10.59 5.53
CA ASP A 8 21.62 9.44 5.15
C ASP A 8 20.31 9.39 5.97
N THR A 9 20.32 9.81 7.24
CA THR A 9 19.10 9.93 8.06
C THR A 9 18.17 11.03 7.55
N ASN A 10 18.70 12.19 7.19
CA ASN A 10 17.88 13.29 6.69
C ASN A 10 17.19 12.96 5.35
N GLY A 11 17.85 12.20 4.46
CA GLY A 11 17.21 11.73 3.23
C GLY A 11 16.11 10.71 3.49
N PHE A 12 16.32 9.82 4.46
CA PHE A 12 15.31 8.84 4.89
C PHE A 12 14.07 9.51 5.50
N ASP A 13 14.25 10.53 6.36
CA ASP A 13 13.14 11.26 6.97
C ASP A 13 12.27 11.97 5.93
N ILE A 14 12.89 12.53 4.89
CA ILE A 14 12.17 13.15 3.76
C ILE A 14 11.35 12.10 3.00
N LEU A 15 11.94 10.93 2.71
CA LEU A 15 11.25 9.85 2.02
C LEU A 15 10.10 9.26 2.84
N MET A 16 10.26 9.16 4.16
CA MET A 16 9.20 8.74 5.07
C MET A 16 8.05 9.74 5.12
N GLY A 17 8.34 11.05 5.09
CA GLY A 17 7.32 12.09 4.98
C GLY A 17 6.54 12.00 3.66
N GLN A 18 7.23 11.82 2.53
CA GLN A 18 6.58 11.64 1.22
C GLN A 18 5.73 10.37 1.15
N PHE A 19 6.21 9.28 1.76
CA PHE A 19 5.47 8.03 1.86
C PHE A 19 4.17 8.21 2.67
N ALA A 20 4.25 8.83 3.86
CA ALA A 20 3.08 9.08 4.70
C ALA A 20 2.04 9.94 3.97
N HIS A 21 2.49 10.97 3.25
CA HIS A 21 1.60 11.83 2.47
C HIS A 21 0.90 11.08 1.32
N ASN A 22 1.59 10.20 0.61
CA ASN A 22 0.99 9.41 -0.47
C ASN A 22 -0.07 8.43 0.07
N VAL A 23 0.19 7.81 1.22
CA VAL A 23 -0.77 6.92 1.87
C VAL A 23 -1.98 7.71 2.38
N GLU A 24 -1.76 8.86 3.02
CA GLU A 24 -2.81 9.74 3.52
C GLU A 24 -3.75 10.22 2.41
N ASN A 25 -3.22 10.59 1.25
CA ASN A 25 -4.04 11.05 0.12
C ASN A 25 -5.00 9.97 -0.41
N ILE A 26 -4.69 8.69 -0.20
CA ILE A 26 -5.42 7.56 -0.75
C ILE A 26 -6.33 6.91 0.30
N TRP A 27 -5.85 6.72 1.53
CA TRP A 27 -6.56 6.05 2.62
C TRP A 27 -7.20 7.03 3.62
N GLY A 28 -6.79 8.29 3.63
CA GLY A 28 -7.23 9.31 4.58
C GLY A 28 -6.40 9.34 5.88
N TYR A 29 -6.47 10.47 6.58
CA TYR A 29 -5.67 10.78 7.78
C TYR A 29 -5.81 9.75 8.92
N ASN A 30 -6.97 9.07 9.02
CA ASN A 30 -7.25 8.15 10.11
C ASN A 30 -6.71 6.74 9.90
N GLU A 31 -6.17 6.41 8.72
CA GLU A 31 -5.75 5.05 8.38
C GLU A 31 -4.29 4.93 7.92
N VAL A 32 -3.44 5.86 8.36
CA VAL A 32 -2.01 5.81 8.06
C VAL A 32 -1.34 4.77 8.95
N LEU A 33 -1.26 3.53 8.46
CA LEU A 33 -0.50 2.44 9.08
C LEU A 33 0.97 2.51 8.63
N LEU A 34 1.88 2.76 9.56
CA LEU A 34 3.32 2.71 9.33
C LEU A 34 3.90 1.38 9.81
N ALA A 35 4.92 0.89 9.09
CA ALA A 35 5.68 -0.27 9.51
C ALA A 35 6.42 0.04 10.82
N GLY A 36 6.34 -0.89 11.76
CA GLY A 36 7.00 -0.83 13.06
C GLY A 36 7.90 -2.04 13.28
N PRO A 37 8.62 -2.11 14.41
CA PRO A 37 9.45 -3.28 14.74
C PRO A 37 8.63 -4.58 14.88
N LYS A 38 7.32 -4.47 15.13
CA LYS A 38 6.39 -5.59 15.31
C LYS A 38 5.25 -5.62 14.28
N ASP A 39 5.27 -4.71 13.33
CA ASP A 39 4.24 -4.55 12.32
C ASP A 39 4.91 -4.44 10.97
N TYR A 40 4.77 -5.49 10.16
CA TYR A 40 5.17 -5.41 8.77
C TYR A 40 4.01 -4.86 7.95
N VAL A 41 4.22 -3.68 7.36
CA VAL A 41 3.23 -3.04 6.48
C VAL A 41 3.88 -2.84 5.11
N LYS A 42 3.25 -3.38 4.07
CA LYS A 42 3.70 -3.23 2.69
C LYS A 42 2.55 -2.76 1.81
N TYR A 43 2.80 -1.68 1.08
CA TYR A 43 1.88 -1.15 0.07
C TYR A 43 2.27 -1.63 -1.34
N THR A 44 1.26 -1.98 -2.13
CA THR A 44 1.36 -2.36 -3.56
C THR A 44 0.29 -1.62 -4.37
N ASP A 45 0.28 -1.82 -5.69
CA ASP A 45 -0.74 -1.28 -6.61
C ASP A 45 -0.90 0.25 -6.54
N GLY A 46 0.21 0.96 -6.41
CA GLY A 46 0.21 2.41 -6.28
C GLY A 46 -0.42 2.89 -4.96
N TYR A 47 -0.14 2.17 -3.87
CA TYR A 47 -0.66 2.41 -2.51
C TYR A 47 -2.14 2.06 -2.30
N GLN A 48 -2.82 1.45 -3.27
CA GLN A 48 -4.22 1.07 -3.12
C GLN A 48 -4.42 -0.25 -2.35
N THR A 49 -3.40 -1.10 -2.32
CA THR A 49 -3.43 -2.37 -1.60
C THR A 49 -2.38 -2.35 -0.51
N ARG A 50 -2.73 -2.76 0.70
CA ARG A 50 -1.80 -2.93 1.83
C ARG A 50 -1.87 -4.33 2.42
N SER A 51 -0.72 -4.91 2.66
CA SER A 51 -0.55 -6.11 3.49
C SER A 51 0.02 -5.70 4.83
N HIS A 52 -0.70 -6.02 5.90
CA HIS A 52 -0.30 -5.79 7.28
C HIS A 52 -0.13 -7.14 7.98
N ILE A 53 1.03 -7.36 8.59
CA ILE A 53 1.32 -8.51 9.44
C ILE A 53 1.63 -7.97 10.83
N ASN A 54 0.79 -8.33 11.79
CA ASN A 54 1.01 -8.04 13.20
C ASN A 54 1.71 -9.24 13.84
N PHE A 55 2.96 -9.05 14.28
CA PHE A 55 3.74 -10.13 14.89
C PHE A 55 3.37 -10.41 16.35
N ASP A 56 2.73 -9.46 17.06
CA ASP A 56 2.28 -9.67 18.44
C ASP A 56 1.01 -10.54 18.47
N GLU A 57 0.06 -10.27 17.57
CA GLU A 57 -1.18 -11.03 17.47
C GLU A 57 -1.07 -12.24 16.53
N GLY A 58 -0.03 -12.29 15.69
CA GLY A 58 0.16 -13.34 14.69
C GLY A 58 -0.85 -13.27 13.54
N THR A 59 -1.39 -12.09 13.26
CA THR A 59 -2.45 -11.87 12.26
C THR A 59 -1.88 -11.30 10.97
N ILE A 60 -2.47 -11.71 9.85
CA ILE A 60 -2.17 -11.17 8.51
C ILE A 60 -3.46 -10.59 7.96
N THR A 61 -3.45 -9.29 7.70
CA THR A 61 -4.57 -8.53 7.15
C THR A 61 -4.18 -7.99 5.79
N VAL A 62 -4.99 -8.24 4.77
CA VAL A 62 -4.78 -7.72 3.42
C VAL A 62 -6.00 -6.92 3.02
N GLU A 63 -5.79 -5.65 2.72
CA GLU A 63 -6.85 -4.69 2.42
C GLU A 63 -6.56 -4.00 1.09
N THR A 64 -7.61 -3.80 0.29
CA THR A 64 -7.51 -3.05 -0.96
C THR A 64 -8.70 -2.12 -1.09
N ILE A 65 -8.43 -0.89 -1.52
CA ILE A 65 -9.46 0.08 -1.88
C ILE A 65 -9.60 0.22 -3.41
N ALA A 66 -8.84 -0.58 -4.18
CA ALA A 66 -8.93 -0.57 -5.63
C ALA A 66 -10.33 -0.99 -6.06
N VAL A 67 -10.90 -0.24 -7.01
CA VAL A 67 -12.20 -0.61 -7.61
C VAL A 67 -12.04 -1.95 -8.31
N PRO A 68 -12.85 -2.98 -7.97
CA PRO A 68 -12.79 -4.26 -8.64
C PRO A 68 -13.09 -4.03 -10.13
N ILE A 69 -12.16 -4.46 -10.99
CA ILE A 69 -12.47 -4.59 -12.40
C ILE A 69 -13.63 -5.59 -12.47
N PRO A 70 -14.79 -5.25 -13.04
CA PRO A 70 -15.89 -6.20 -13.16
C PRO A 70 -15.34 -7.44 -13.88
N PRO A 71 -15.60 -8.66 -13.37
CA PRO A 71 -15.14 -9.87 -14.03
C PRO A 71 -15.62 -9.78 -15.47
N ALA A 72 -14.68 -9.82 -16.42
CA ALA A 72 -14.96 -9.62 -17.83
C ALA A 72 -16.16 -10.49 -18.20
N VAL A 73 -17.32 -9.86 -18.41
CA VAL A 73 -18.51 -10.57 -18.83
C VAL A 73 -18.17 -11.10 -20.21
N PHE A 74 -17.97 -12.41 -20.30
CA PHE A 74 -17.81 -13.09 -21.59
C PHE A 74 -19.14 -12.97 -22.34
N VAL A 75 -19.33 -11.85 -23.02
CA VAL A 75 -20.44 -11.65 -23.93
C VAL A 75 -20.16 -12.57 -25.11
N ARG A 76 -20.82 -13.74 -25.16
CA ARG A 76 -20.81 -14.57 -26.36
C ARG A 76 -21.25 -13.66 -27.51
N PRO A 77 -20.44 -13.48 -28.57
CA PRO A 77 -20.93 -12.78 -29.74
C PRO A 77 -22.13 -13.59 -30.24
N SER A 78 -23.31 -12.95 -30.24
CA SER A 78 -24.50 -13.54 -30.84
C SER A 78 -24.14 -13.85 -32.28
N SER A 79 -23.98 -15.13 -32.59
CA SER A 79 -23.84 -15.65 -33.94
C SER A 79 -24.96 -15.02 -34.78
N LYS A 80 -24.58 -14.02 -35.60
CA LYS A 80 -25.43 -13.58 -36.69
C LYS A 80 -25.45 -14.77 -37.64
N ARG A 81 -26.54 -15.53 -37.55
CA ARG A 81 -26.86 -16.61 -38.46
C ARG A 81 -26.99 -15.97 -39.84
N CYS A 82 -26.00 -16.18 -40.69
CA CYS A 82 -26.13 -15.98 -42.13
C CYS A 82 -27.16 -16.98 -42.67
#